data_AF-X0KY89-F1
#
_entry.id   AF-X0KY89-F1
#
_cell.length_a   1.000
_cell.length_b   1.000
_cell.length_c   1.000
_cell.angle_alpha   90.00
_cell.angle_beta   90.00
_cell.angle_gamma   90.00
#
_symmetry.space_group_name_H-M   'P 1'
#
loop_
_entity.id
_entity.type
_entity.pdbx_description
1 polymer ?
#
loop_
_entity_poly.entity_id
_entity_poly.type
_entity_poly.pdbx_seq_one_letter_code
_entity_poly.pdbx_strand_id
1 'polypeptide(L)'
;MELQDEKKAWQAIRKPPPEQPPLFSEGETGPIVLPDFDLLDPYEGKIRGFLADETASFDAVRSQTESKLRTIQSSLEFQVDQLADNVHKLEQRVLVAGKEADKVISVSALRLRQREEQEKASAGTRDIPVIEVLRSLLYQLPRVSGPDTRNHGPCTTRTPVTADQMV
;
A
#
# COMPACT_ATOMS: atom_id res chain seq x y z
N MET A 1 4.17 10.26 -72.82
CA MET A 1 4.18 8.84 -73.26
C MET A 1 4.06 7.92 -72.06
N GLU A 2 4.78 8.21 -70.96
CA GLU A 2 4.83 7.42 -69.72
C GLU A 2 3.47 7.11 -69.06
N LEU A 3 2.51 8.06 -69.05
CA LEU A 3 1.18 7.84 -68.46
C LEU A 3 0.38 6.71 -69.13
N GLN A 4 0.59 6.48 -70.43
CA GLN A 4 -0.08 5.38 -71.12
C GLN A 4 0.55 4.03 -70.79
N ASP A 5 1.87 4.01 -70.62
CA ASP A 5 2.61 2.81 -70.22
C ASP A 5 2.28 2.41 -68.78
N GLU A 6 2.16 3.39 -67.89
CA GLU A 6 1.78 3.18 -66.50
C GLU A 6 0.32 2.70 -66.40
N LYS A 7 -0.61 3.33 -67.13
CA LYS A 7 -2.00 2.86 -67.23
C LYS A 7 -2.09 1.42 -67.76
N LYS A 8 -1.25 1.07 -68.73
CA LYS A 8 -1.18 -0.28 -69.29
C LYS A 8 -0.62 -1.28 -68.26
N ALA A 9 0.38 -0.88 -67.47
CA ALA A 9 0.90 -1.69 -66.37
C ALA A 9 -0.16 -1.94 -65.28
N TRP A 10 -0.91 -0.90 -64.88
CA TRP A 10 -2.00 -1.04 -63.92
C TRP A 10 -3.16 -1.90 -64.47
N GLN A 11 -3.45 -1.82 -65.76
CA GLN A 11 -4.43 -2.71 -66.40
C GLN A 11 -3.96 -4.16 -66.49
N ALA A 12 -2.65 -4.42 -66.57
CA ALA A 12 -2.10 -5.78 -66.54
C ALA A 12 -2.20 -6.42 -65.16
N ILE A 13 -1.98 -5.65 -64.08
CA ILE A 13 -2.13 -6.13 -62.69
C ILE A 13 -3.59 -6.43 -62.35
N ARG A 14 -4.53 -5.69 -62.96
CA ARG A 14 -5.97 -5.86 -62.74
C ARG A 14 -6.55 -7.05 -63.52
N LYS A 15 -5.80 -7.67 -64.44
CA LYS A 15 -6.23 -8.93 -65.05
C LYS A 15 -6.16 -10.00 -63.96
N PRO A 16 -7.24 -10.77 -63.74
CA PRO A 16 -7.18 -11.89 -62.81
C PRO A 16 -6.02 -12.81 -63.21
N PRO A 17 -5.26 -13.36 -62.25
CA PRO A 17 -4.20 -14.30 -62.55
C PRO A 17 -4.73 -15.38 -63.50
N PRO A 18 -3.94 -15.80 -64.51
CA PRO A 18 -4.33 -16.92 -65.35
C PRO A 18 -4.68 -18.10 -64.44
N GLU A 19 -5.81 -18.77 -64.69
CA GLU A 19 -6.26 -19.93 -63.92
C GLU A 19 -5.09 -20.91 -63.84
N GLN A 20 -4.47 -20.98 -62.66
CA GLN A 20 -3.42 -21.95 -62.42
C GLN A 20 -4.09 -23.31 -62.52
N PRO A 21 -3.49 -24.27 -63.25
CA PRO A 21 -4.00 -25.64 -63.20
C PRO A 21 -4.05 -26.05 -61.72
N PRO A 22 -5.13 -26.74 -61.30
CA PRO A 22 -5.28 -27.13 -59.91
C PRO A 22 -4.01 -27.86 -59.47
N LEU A 23 -3.44 -27.42 -58.34
CA LEU A 23 -2.19 -27.98 -57.78
C LEU A 23 -2.30 -29.48 -57.45
N PHE A 24 -3.51 -30.01 -57.46
CA PHE A 24 -3.86 -31.39 -57.21
C PHE A 24 -4.75 -31.88 -58.34
N SER A 25 -4.46 -33.07 -58.87
CA SER A 25 -5.30 -33.68 -59.91
C SER A 25 -6.67 -34.04 -59.31
N GLU A 26 -7.76 -33.94 -60.07
CA GLU A 26 -9.09 -34.45 -59.67
C GLU A 26 -8.98 -35.97 -59.39
N GLY A 27 -8.69 -36.34 -58.15
CA GLY A 27 -8.39 -37.71 -57.72
C GLY A 27 -7.26 -37.86 -56.70
N GLU A 28 -6.44 -36.83 -56.46
CA GLU A 28 -5.39 -36.83 -55.42
C GLU A 28 -5.87 -36.30 -54.06
N THR A 29 -7.16 -36.03 -53.90
CA THR A 29 -7.74 -35.86 -52.57
C THR A 29 -8.00 -37.23 -51.98
N GLY A 30 -6.93 -37.86 -51.47
CA GLY A 30 -7.10 -38.89 -50.45
C GLY A 30 -7.96 -38.34 -49.30
N PRO A 31 -8.66 -39.19 -48.53
CA PRO A 31 -9.42 -38.71 -47.38
C PRO A 31 -8.49 -37.85 -46.53
N ILE A 32 -8.85 -36.57 -46.35
CA ILE A 32 -8.07 -35.64 -45.54
C ILE A 32 -8.15 -36.16 -44.11
N VAL A 33 -7.16 -36.96 -43.72
CA VAL A 33 -6.99 -37.37 -42.33
C VAL A 33 -6.41 -36.15 -41.63
N LEU A 34 -7.24 -35.44 -40.89
CA LEU A 34 -6.75 -34.37 -40.02
C LEU A 34 -5.72 -34.98 -39.06
N PRO A 35 -4.56 -34.32 -38.85
CA PRO A 35 -3.54 -34.80 -37.92
C PRO A 35 -4.13 -35.04 -36.53
N ASP A 36 -3.51 -35.95 -35.78
CA ASP A 36 -3.97 -36.30 -34.45
C ASP A 36 -3.86 -35.11 -33.48
N PHE A 37 -4.98 -34.73 -32.87
CA PHE A 37 -5.13 -33.47 -32.14
C PHE A 37 -4.53 -33.50 -30.74
N ASP A 38 -4.08 -34.67 -30.28
CA ASP A 38 -3.37 -34.86 -29.01
C ASP A 38 -1.96 -34.25 -29.01
N LEU A 39 -1.48 -33.78 -30.18
CA LEU A 39 -0.23 -33.04 -30.33
C LEU A 39 -0.36 -31.53 -30.09
N LEU A 40 -1.59 -31.02 -29.96
CA LEU A 40 -1.83 -29.62 -29.64
C LEU A 40 -1.52 -29.37 -28.16
N ASP A 41 -0.88 -28.25 -27.87
CA ASP A 41 -0.74 -27.80 -26.49
C ASP A 41 -2.14 -27.61 -25.87
N PRO A 42 -2.36 -27.93 -24.57
CA PRO A 42 -3.62 -27.70 -23.88
C PRO A 42 -4.29 -26.34 -24.15
N TYR A 43 -3.52 -25.27 -24.40
CA TYR A 43 -4.06 -23.97 -24.78
C TYR A 43 -4.61 -23.95 -26.22
N GLU A 44 -3.89 -24.52 -27.18
CA GLU A 44 -4.30 -24.63 -28.59
C GLU A 44 -5.52 -25.55 -28.75
N GLY A 45 -5.56 -26.66 -28.00
CA GLY A 45 -6.74 -27.53 -27.93
C GLY A 45 -7.97 -26.81 -27.40
N LYS A 46 -7.78 -25.90 -26.43
CA LYS A 46 -8.86 -25.06 -25.89
C LYS A 46 -9.33 -24.02 -26.91
N ILE A 47 -8.42 -23.36 -27.62
CA ILE A 47 -8.75 -22.45 -28.72
C ILE A 47 -9.52 -23.16 -29.81
N ARG A 48 -9.13 -24.39 -30.19
CA ARG A 48 -9.88 -25.20 -31.15
C ARG A 48 -11.28 -25.54 -30.60
N GLY A 49 -11.40 -25.92 -29.33
CA GLY A 49 -12.70 -26.15 -28.70
C GLY A 49 -13.62 -24.94 -28.80
N PHE A 50 -13.07 -23.73 -28.63
CA PHE A 50 -13.80 -22.48 -28.86
C PHE A 50 -14.13 -22.27 -30.35
N LEU A 51 -13.18 -22.47 -31.27
CA LEU A 51 -13.41 -22.22 -32.71
C LEU A 51 -14.31 -23.27 -33.39
N ALA A 52 -14.30 -24.51 -32.90
CA ALA A 52 -15.08 -25.63 -33.46
C ALA A 52 -16.54 -25.61 -33.02
N ASP A 53 -16.84 -24.99 -31.88
CA ASP A 53 -18.20 -24.74 -31.44
C ASP A 53 -18.66 -23.37 -31.95
N GLU A 54 -19.24 -23.35 -33.15
CA GLU A 54 -19.73 -22.15 -33.84
C GLU A 54 -20.75 -21.34 -33.01
N THR A 55 -21.36 -21.98 -32.00
CA THR A 55 -22.31 -21.34 -31.08
C THR A 55 -21.70 -20.84 -29.76
N ALA A 56 -20.51 -21.32 -29.39
CA ALA A 56 -19.80 -20.91 -28.16
C ALA A 56 -18.58 -20.00 -28.40
N SER A 57 -18.23 -19.75 -29.66
CA SER A 57 -16.87 -19.38 -30.08
C SER A 57 -16.33 -18.02 -29.59
N PHE A 58 -17.07 -16.93 -29.71
CA PHE A 58 -16.55 -15.62 -29.25
C PHE A 58 -17.65 -14.72 -28.73
N ASP A 59 -18.79 -14.65 -29.40
CA ASP A 59 -19.92 -13.82 -28.97
C ASP A 59 -20.53 -14.29 -27.65
N ALA A 60 -20.53 -15.59 -27.37
CA ALA A 60 -20.95 -16.15 -26.09
C ALA A 60 -19.98 -15.77 -24.94
N VAL A 61 -18.67 -15.90 -25.17
CA VAL A 61 -17.64 -15.51 -24.18
C VAL A 61 -17.63 -13.99 -23.98
N ARG A 62 -17.80 -13.23 -25.06
CA ARG A 62 -17.90 -11.77 -25.04
C ARG A 62 -19.13 -11.32 -24.26
N SER A 63 -20.32 -11.82 -24.58
CA SER A 63 -21.55 -11.47 -23.86
C SER A 63 -21.49 -11.89 -22.39
N GLN A 64 -20.91 -13.05 -22.08
CA GLN A 64 -20.67 -13.47 -20.69
C GLN A 64 -19.71 -12.52 -19.97
N THR A 65 -18.63 -12.10 -20.62
CA THR A 65 -17.65 -11.18 -20.04
C THR A 65 -18.23 -9.79 -19.86
N GLU A 66 -18.96 -9.28 -20.85
CA GLU A 66 -19.68 -8.00 -20.78
C GLU A 66 -20.74 -8.02 -19.68
N SER A 67 -21.47 -9.12 -19.51
CA SER A 67 -22.42 -9.29 -18.42
C SER A 67 -21.73 -9.24 -17.05
N LYS A 68 -20.63 -9.98 -16.88
CA LYS A 68 -19.82 -9.95 -15.64
C LYS A 68 -19.27 -8.55 -15.36
N LEU A 69 -18.75 -7.85 -16.37
CA LEU A 69 -18.25 -6.49 -16.23
C LEU A 69 -19.37 -5.52 -15.84
N ARG A 70 -20.57 -5.64 -16.44
CA ARG A 70 -21.73 -4.82 -16.06
C ARG A 70 -22.15 -5.07 -14.62
N THR A 71 -22.14 -6.31 -14.14
CA THR A 71 -22.45 -6.64 -12.74
C THR A 71 -21.40 -6.08 -11.78
N ILE A 72 -20.12 -6.19 -12.12
CA ILE A 72 -19.04 -5.62 -11.31
C ILE A 72 -19.16 -4.10 -11.29
N GLN A 73 -19.41 -3.47 -12.44
CA GLN A 73 -19.58 -2.03 -12.55
C GLN A 73 -20.74 -1.54 -11.68
N SER A 74 -21.91 -2.19 -11.76
CA SER A 74 -23.08 -1.78 -10.97
C SER A 74 -22.90 -2.00 -9.47
N SER A 75 -22.20 -3.08 -9.08
CA SER A 75 -21.85 -3.30 -7.67
C SER A 75 -20.82 -2.29 -7.17
N LEU A 76 -19.85 -1.93 -8.01
CA LEU A 76 -18.76 -1.04 -7.63
C LEU A 76 -19.25 0.40 -7.42
N GLU A 77 -20.14 0.89 -8.29
CA GLU A 77 -20.75 2.22 -8.14
C GLU A 77 -21.41 2.37 -6.77
N PHE A 78 -22.28 1.41 -6.40
CA PHE A 78 -22.93 1.42 -5.09
C PHE A 78 -21.94 1.31 -3.91
N GLN A 79 -20.91 0.48 -4.04
CA GLN A 79 -19.89 0.33 -2.98
C GLN A 79 -19.06 1.58 -2.78
N VAL A 80 -18.68 2.26 -3.87
CA VAL A 80 -17.92 3.51 -3.82
C VAL A 80 -18.76 4.61 -3.17
N ASP A 81 -20.03 4.72 -3.54
CA ASP A 81 -20.96 5.68 -2.94
C ASP A 81 -21.15 5.41 -1.44
N GLN A 82 -21.35 4.14 -1.07
CA GLN A 82 -21.48 3.75 0.34
C GLN A 82 -20.20 4.04 1.14
N LEU A 83 -19.03 3.83 0.54
CA LEU A 83 -17.76 4.17 1.17
C LEU A 83 -17.63 5.69 1.38
N ALA A 84 -17.94 6.49 0.35
CA ALA A 84 -17.90 7.95 0.44
C ALA A 84 -18.84 8.47 1.55
N ASP A 85 -20.05 7.93 1.63
CA ASP A 85 -21.01 8.26 2.69
C ASP A 85 -20.49 7.91 4.09
N ASN A 86 -19.85 6.75 4.24
CA ASN A 86 -19.31 6.29 5.52
C ASN A 86 -18.08 7.12 5.94
N VAL A 87 -17.20 7.48 5.00
CA VAL A 87 -16.08 8.39 5.25
C VAL A 87 -16.60 9.75 5.70
N HIS A 88 -17.59 10.30 5.00
CA HIS A 88 -18.19 11.58 5.38
C HIS A 88 -18.81 11.56 6.78
N LYS A 89 -19.54 10.49 7.13
CA LYS A 89 -20.09 10.30 8.49
C LYS A 89 -18.99 10.13 9.53
N LEU A 90 -17.91 9.43 9.21
CA LEU A 90 -16.77 9.25 10.11
C LEU A 90 -16.07 10.59 10.38
N GLU A 91 -15.78 11.37 9.34
CA GLU A 91 -15.19 12.71 9.45
C GLU A 91 -16.06 13.60 10.34
N GLN A 92 -17.38 13.59 10.14
CA GLN A 92 -18.29 14.38 10.98
C GLN A 92 -18.22 13.95 12.45
N ARG A 93 -18.16 12.65 12.74
CA ARG A 93 -18.03 12.13 14.12
C ARG A 93 -16.70 12.51 14.75
N VAL A 94 -15.60 12.45 13.98
CA VAL A 94 -14.26 12.84 14.45
C VAL A 94 -14.25 14.33 14.80
N LEU A 95 -14.85 15.18 13.96
CA LEU A 95 -14.95 16.62 14.24
C LEU A 95 -15.74 16.91 15.52
N VAL A 96 -16.85 16.19 15.76
CA VAL A 96 -17.63 16.34 16.99
C VAL A 96 -16.87 15.84 18.20
N ALA A 97 -16.21 14.68 18.10
CA ALA A 97 -15.39 14.12 19.17
C ALA A 97 -14.21 15.04 19.54
N GLY A 98 -13.55 15.65 18.55
CA GLY A 98 -12.49 16.63 18.76
C GLY A 98 -12.97 17.83 19.58
N LYS A 99 -14.13 18.41 19.22
CA LYS A 99 -14.72 19.53 19.97
C LYS A 99 -15.05 19.17 21.41
N GLU A 100 -15.58 17.97 21.66
CA GLU A 100 -15.88 17.54 23.01
C GLU A 100 -14.61 17.27 23.83
N ALA A 101 -13.59 16.69 23.22
CA ALA A 101 -12.27 16.53 23.85
C ALA A 101 -11.66 17.88 24.22
N ASP A 102 -11.68 18.86 23.33
CA ASP A 102 -11.18 20.22 23.59
C ASP A 102 -11.94 20.89 24.75
N LYS A 103 -13.24 20.66 24.86
CA LYS A 103 -14.05 21.15 25.97
C LYS A 103 -13.66 20.49 27.30
N VAL A 104 -13.45 19.17 27.32
CA VAL A 104 -12.98 18.46 28.52
C VAL A 104 -11.57 18.91 28.92
N ILE A 105 -10.67 19.10 27.95
CA ILE A 105 -9.30 19.58 28.19
C ILE A 105 -9.32 21.00 28.73
N SER A 106 -10.11 21.91 28.16
CA SER A 106 -10.19 23.29 28.65
C SER A 106 -10.76 23.39 30.07
N VAL A 107 -11.81 22.62 30.39
CA VAL A 107 -12.37 22.58 31.75
C VAL A 107 -11.39 21.97 32.75
N SER A 108 -10.70 20.88 32.37
CA SER A 108 -9.72 20.25 33.25
C SER A 108 -8.49 21.13 33.46
N ALA A 109 -7.99 21.81 32.42
CA ALA A 109 -6.90 22.78 32.53
C ALA A 109 -7.24 23.95 33.45
N LEU A 110 -8.46 24.50 33.36
CA LEU A 110 -8.94 25.54 34.28
C LEU A 110 -9.00 25.05 35.73
N ARG A 111 -9.57 23.87 35.96
CA ARG A 111 -9.65 23.27 37.31
C ARG A 111 -8.26 22.98 37.89
N LEU A 112 -7.32 22.53 37.05
CA LEU A 112 -5.94 22.28 37.46
C LEU A 112 -5.24 23.58 37.87
N ARG A 113 -5.38 24.64 37.06
CA ARG A 113 -4.84 25.97 37.40
C ARG A 113 -5.43 26.50 38.70
N GLN A 114 -6.73 26.36 38.91
CA GLN A 114 -7.39 26.79 40.15
C GLN A 114 -6.83 26.04 41.38
N ARG A 115 -6.60 24.73 41.28
CA ARG A 115 -6.00 23.95 42.37
C ARG A 115 -4.55 24.35 42.62
N GLU A 116 -3.76 24.53 41.56
CA GLU A 116 -2.38 25.00 41.66
C GLU A 116 -2.30 26.36 42.37
N GLU A 117 -3.17 27.30 42.03
CA GLU A 117 -3.26 28.61 42.69
C GLU A 117 -3.66 28.50 44.16
N GLN A 118 -4.62 27.62 44.49
CA GLN A 118 -5.02 27.36 45.88
C GLN A 118 -3.87 26.76 46.70
N GLU A 119 -3.17 25.76 46.17
CA GLU A 119 -2.01 25.14 46.82
C GLU A 119 -0.88 26.15 47.02
N LYS A 120 -0.56 26.96 46.00
CA LYS A 120 0.42 28.05 46.11
C LYS A 120 -0.01 29.11 47.13
N ALA A 121 -1.29 29.43 47.22
CA ALA A 121 -1.81 30.36 48.21
C ALA A 121 -1.73 29.79 49.63
N SER A 122 -2.09 28.51 49.83
CA SER A 122 -1.96 27.83 51.11
C SER A 122 -0.51 27.71 51.59
N ALA A 123 0.43 27.54 50.66
CA ALA A 123 1.87 27.56 50.94
C ALA A 123 2.44 28.98 51.13
N GLY A 124 1.65 30.03 50.90
CA GLY A 124 2.10 31.43 50.94
C GLY A 124 3.01 31.83 49.77
N THR A 125 3.23 30.96 48.78
CA THR A 125 4.10 31.18 47.62
C THR A 125 3.32 31.54 46.36
N ARG A 126 2.18 32.22 46.50
CA ARG A 126 1.25 32.52 45.39
C ARG A 126 1.91 33.27 44.24
N ASP A 127 2.62 34.34 44.56
CA ASP A 127 3.25 35.25 43.59
C ASP A 127 4.75 34.94 43.42
N ILE A 128 5.25 33.84 43.99
CA ILE A 128 6.65 33.44 43.95
C ILE A 128 6.81 32.32 42.91
N PRO A 129 7.66 32.50 41.88
CA PRO A 129 7.89 31.45 40.90
C PRO A 129 8.60 30.27 41.57
N VAL A 130 8.17 29.05 41.22
CA VAL A 130 8.68 27.78 41.82
C VAL A 130 10.21 27.68 41.72
N ILE A 131 10.80 28.20 40.64
CA ILE A 131 12.25 28.22 40.44
C ILE A 131 12.99 28.99 41.54
N GLU A 132 12.40 30.06 42.08
CA GLU A 132 13.02 30.88 43.12
C GLU A 132 12.90 30.20 44.49
N VAL A 133 11.79 29.51 44.74
CA VAL A 133 11.63 28.64 45.91
C VAL A 133 12.70 27.54 45.90
N LEU A 134 12.86 26.84 44.78
CA LEU A 134 13.87 25.79 44.64
C LEU A 134 15.29 26.32 44.76
N ARG A 135 15.58 27.50 44.21
CA ARG A 135 16.90 28.14 44.35
C ARG A 135 17.18 28.52 45.81
N SER A 136 16.18 29.01 46.54
CA SER A 136 16.30 29.35 47.96
C SER A 136 16.55 28.09 48.80
N LEU A 137 15.82 27.01 48.54
CA LEU A 137 16.03 25.72 49.19
C LEU A 137 17.41 25.13 48.86
N LEU A 138 17.85 25.25 47.60
CA LEU A 138 19.18 24.81 47.18
C LEU A 138 20.30 25.61 47.84
N TYR A 139 20.10 26.90 48.10
CA TYR A 139 21.05 27.73 48.84
C TYR A 139 21.18 27.31 50.31
N GLN A 140 20.09 26.83 50.92
CA GLN A 140 20.07 26.34 52.29
C GLN A 140 20.62 24.91 52.44
N LEU A 141 20.75 24.16 51.33
CA LEU A 141 21.40 22.86 51.38
C LEU A 141 22.89 23.05 51.66
N PRO A 142 23.47 22.34 52.66
CA PRO A 142 24.91 22.35 52.85
C PRO A 142 25.54 21.88 51.54
N ARG A 143 26.42 22.72 50.98
CA ARG A 143 27.29 22.29 49.89
C ARG A 143 28.05 21.09 50.43
N VAL A 144 27.68 19.89 49.99
CA VAL A 144 28.46 18.70 50.25
C VAL A 144 29.80 18.97 49.57
N SER A 145 30.78 19.43 50.35
CA SER A 145 32.14 19.56 49.86
C SER A 145 32.58 18.15 49.51
N GLY A 146 32.85 17.92 48.23
CA GLY A 146 33.42 16.67 47.77
C GLY A 146 34.68 16.32 48.58
N PRO A 147 34.98 15.02 48.73
CA PRO A 147 36.00 14.56 49.67
C PRO A 147 37.35 15.21 49.39
N ASP A 148 37.90 15.83 50.43
CA ASP A 148 39.27 16.33 50.49
C ASP A 148 40.24 15.21 50.09
N THR A 149 40.81 15.31 48.89
CA THR A 149 41.94 14.50 48.45
C THR A 149 43.22 15.03 49.07
N ARG A 150 43.33 14.92 50.39
CA ARG A 150 44.60 15.13 51.11
C ARG A 150 44.78 14.05 52.15
N ASN A 151 45.09 12.84 51.67
CA ASN A 151 45.86 11.88 52.44
C ASN A 151 46.64 11.00 51.46
N HIS A 152 47.83 11.46 51.09
CA HIS A 152 48.89 10.59 50.59
C HIS A 152 49.42 9.79 51.80
N GLY A 153 48.87 8.60 52.01
CA GLY A 153 49.50 7.53 52.79
C GLY A 153 50.28 6.61 51.85
N PRO A 154 51.45 6.06 52.27
CA PRO A 154 52.41 5.45 51.35
C PRO A 154 51.93 4.09 50.84
N CYS A 155 52.20 3.87 49.56
CA CYS A 155 52.16 2.57 48.90
C CYS A 155 52.87 1.51 49.75
N THR A 156 52.15 0.47 50.15
CA THR A 156 52.76 -0.80 50.52
C THR A 156 52.31 -1.87 49.54
N THR A 157 53.32 -2.60 49.10
CA THR A 157 53.35 -3.55 48.00
C THR A 157 52.69 -4.89 48.35
N ARG A 158 51.75 -5.29 47.50
CA ARG A 158 51.69 -6.59 46.79
C ARG A 158 52.08 -7.86 47.57
N THR A 159 51.09 -8.72 47.79
CA THR A 159 51.22 -10.19 47.67
C THR A 159 49.96 -10.77 47.00
N PRO A 160 50.08 -11.58 45.93
CA PRO A 160 48.94 -12.28 45.34
C PRO A 160 48.83 -13.68 45.93
N VAL A 161 47.63 -14.11 46.31
CA VAL A 161 47.32 -15.52 46.54
C VAL A 161 45.99 -15.86 45.85
N THR A 162 46.18 -16.52 44.71
CA THR A 162 45.50 -17.71 44.20
C THR A 162 43.97 -17.75 44.19
N ALA A 163 43.45 -17.75 42.96
CA ALA A 163 42.10 -18.17 42.63
C ALA A 163 41.85 -19.62 43.07
N ASP A 164 40.68 -19.89 43.65
CA ASP A 164 40.06 -21.20 43.53
C ASP A 164 38.53 -21.11 43.51
N GLN A 165 37.99 -21.64 42.41
CA GLN A 165 36.70 -22.31 42.14
C GLN A 165 35.39 -21.74 42.75
N MET A 166 34.43 -21.26 41.95
CA MET A 166 33.43 -22.05 41.18
C MET A 166 32.75 -23.15 42.01
N VAL A 167 31.57 -22.83 42.56
CA VAL A 167 30.30 -23.59 42.36
C VAL A 167 29.16 -22.57 42.35
#